data_AF-A0AA42J1I4-F1
#
_entry.id   AF-A0AA42J1I4-F1
#
_cell.length_a   1.000
_cell.length_b   1.000
_cell.length_c   1.000
_cell.angle_alpha   90.00
_cell.angle_beta   90.00
_cell.angle_gamma   90.00
#
_symmetry.space_group_name_H-M   'P 1'
#
loop_
_entity.id
_entity.type
_entity.pdbx_description
1 polymer ?
#
loop_
_entity_poly.entity_id
_entity_poly.type
_entity_poly.pdbx_seq_one_letter_code
_entity_poly.pdbx_strand_id
1 'polypeptide(L)' 'MKFVTFNIRCDYNQDDNNSFCYRKPYILGKLKNESPDIICFQEVLPHVATWLKENLTDYYVLGCGRDENLEDEQTTIAF' A
#
# COMPACT_ATOMS: atom_id res chain seq x y z
N MET A 1 -16.61 11.74 -3.81
CA MET A 1 -15.48 11.22 -4.60
C MET A 1 -14.19 11.92 -4.18
N LYS A 2 -13.42 11.25 -3.35
CA LYS A 2 -12.17 11.68 -2.74
C LYS A 2 -11.06 10.76 -3.21
N PHE A 3 -10.00 11.36 -3.76
CA PHE A 3 -8.81 10.67 -4.21
C PHE A 3 -7.66 10.99 -3.27
N VAL A 4 -6.87 9.97 -2.95
CA VAL A 4 -5.64 10.13 -2.18
C VAL A 4 -4.51 9.45 -2.92
N THR A 5 -3.38 10.14 -3.03
CA THR A 5 -2.10 9.50 -3.35
C THR A 5 -1.31 9.31 -2.08
N PHE A 6 -0.70 8.15 -1.90
CA PHE A 6 0.04 7.82 -0.70
C PHE A 6 1.22 6.91 -1.01
N ASN A 7 2.43 7.46 -1.05
CA ASN A 7 3.63 6.67 -1.03
C ASN A 7 3.77 6.06 0.39
N ILE A 8 3.72 4.73 0.49
CA ILE A 8 3.74 4.02 1.78
C ILE A 8 5.11 3.49 2.16
N ARG A 9 6.17 3.88 1.43
CA ARG A 9 7.58 3.54 1.66
C ARG A 9 7.87 2.03 1.64
N CYS A 10 8.76 1.60 0.75
CA CYS A 10 9.14 0.19 0.58
C CYS A 10 9.64 -0.46 1.87
N ASP A 11 9.31 -1.73 2.05
CA ASP A 11 9.70 -2.53 3.21
C ASP A 11 11.00 -3.31 2.96
N TYR A 12 12.13 -2.60 2.95
CA TYR A 12 13.46 -3.20 2.72
C TYR A 12 14.19 -3.62 3.99
N ASN A 13 13.54 -3.62 5.17
CA ASN A 13 14.18 -3.88 6.47
C ASN A 13 15.39 -2.96 6.77
N GLN A 14 15.35 -1.73 6.27
CA GLN A 14 16.43 -0.72 6.43
C GLN A 14 15.99 0.51 7.22
N ASP A 15 14.71 0.56 7.63
CA ASP A 15 14.11 1.75 8.23
C ASP A 15 14.04 1.65 9.78
N ASP A 16 14.69 0.66 10.40
CA ASP A 16 14.70 0.42 11.86
C ASP A 16 13.28 0.49 12.48
N ASN A 17 13.06 1.38 13.45
CA ASN A 17 11.78 1.62 14.11
C ASN A 17 10.69 2.18 13.17
N ASN A 18 11.08 2.64 11.98
CA ASN A 18 10.17 3.08 10.92
C ASN A 18 9.93 1.99 9.86
N SER A 19 10.36 0.75 10.10
CA SER A 19 10.05 -0.39 9.21
C SER A 19 8.55 -0.59 9.06
N PHE A 20 8.13 -1.14 7.91
CA PHE A 20 6.72 -1.23 7.54
C PHE A 20 5.88 -1.99 8.59
N CYS A 21 6.44 -3.04 9.19
CA CYS A 21 5.78 -3.82 10.24
C CYS A 21 5.26 -2.95 11.40
N TYR A 22 5.99 -1.89 11.78
CA TYR A 22 5.60 -0.96 12.84
C TYR A 22 4.65 0.13 12.32
N ARG A 23 4.66 0.42 11.02
CA ARG A 23 3.81 1.45 10.39
C ARG A 23 2.40 0.95 10.03
N LYS A 24 2.18 -0.36 9.90
CA LYS A 24 0.89 -0.98 9.54
C LYS A 24 -0.32 -0.38 10.28
N PRO A 25 -0.34 -0.27 11.63
CA PRO A 25 -1.51 0.28 12.35
C PRO A 25 -1.78 1.74 12.03
N TYR A 26 -0.72 2.54 11.83
CA TYR A 26 -0.83 3.96 11.52
C TYR A 26 -1.33 4.20 10.10
N ILE A 27 -0.89 3.39 9.14
CA ILE A 27 -1.38 3.43 7.76
C ILE A 27 -2.88 3.15 7.73
N LEU A 28 -3.34 2.06 8.37
CA LEU A 28 -4.77 1.73 8.43
C LEU A 28 -5.58 2.80 9.16
N GLY A 29 -5.07 3.32 10.28
CA GLY A 29 -5.70 4.42 11.00
C GLY A 29 -5.85 5.67 10.13
N LYS A 30 -4.82 6.02 9.35
CA LYS A 30 -4.87 7.17 8.43
C LYS A 30 -5.89 6.95 7.31
N LEU A 31 -5.88 5.78 6.66
CA LEU A 31 -6.82 5.47 5.58
C LEU A 31 -8.27 5.48 6.07
N LYS A 32 -8.53 4.88 7.24
CA LYS A 32 -9.86 4.90 7.87
C LYS A 32 -10.35 6.32 8.17
N ASN A 33 -9.47 7.17 8.72
CA ASN A 33 -9.80 8.55 9.04
C ASN A 33 -10.05 9.41 7.78
N GLU A 34 -9.29 9.16 6.71
CA GLU A 34 -9.47 9.89 5.45
C GLU A 34 -10.69 9.39 4.65
N SER A 35 -11.04 8.11 4.78
CA SER A 35 -12.13 7.43 4.05
C SER A 35 -12.18 7.77 2.55
N PRO A 36 -11.07 7.60 1.79
CA PRO A 36 -11.01 7.92 0.37
C PRO A 36 -11.84 6.95 -0.47
N ASP A 37 -12.42 7.42 -1.57
CA ASP A 37 -13.08 6.53 -2.54
C ASP A 37 -12.03 5.78 -3.40
N ILE A 38 -10.90 6.43 -3.70
CA ILE A 38 -9.80 5.84 -4.48
C ILE A 38 -8.45 6.19 -3.84
N ILE A 39 -7.57 5.20 -3.73
CA ILE A 39 -6.21 5.35 -3.19
C ILE A 39 -5.19 4.91 -4.23
N CYS A 40 -4.23 5.79 -4.52
CA CYS A 40 -3.08 5.48 -5.37
C CYS A 40 -1.83 5.33 -4.50
N PHE A 41 -1.35 4.11 -4.35
CA PHE A 41 -0.14 3.76 -3.60
C PHE A 41 1.09 3.71 -4.49
N GLN A 42 2.24 4.05 -3.91
CA GLN A 42 3.58 3.86 -4.48
C GLN A 42 4.46 3.07 -3.51
N GLU A 43 5.56 2.51 -4.00
CA GLU A 43 6.55 1.76 -3.20
C GLU A 43 5.95 0.52 -2.51
N VAL A 44 5.02 -0.17 -3.18
CA VAL A 44 4.34 -1.34 -2.62
C VAL A 44 5.09 -2.60 -3.05
N LEU A 45 5.74 -3.30 -2.12
CA LEU A 45 6.34 -4.61 -2.40
C LEU A 45 5.28 -5.72 -2.45
N PRO A 46 5.55 -6.90 -3.04
CA PRO A 46 4.56 -7.96 -3.22
C PRO A 46 3.88 -8.41 -1.92
N HIS A 47 4.64 -8.56 -0.83
CA HIS A 47 4.06 -8.91 0.48
C HIS A 47 3.23 -7.78 1.08
N VAL A 48 3.55 -6.53 0.76
CA VAL A 48 2.75 -5.36 1.14
C VAL A 48 1.45 -5.31 0.34
N ALA A 49 1.48 -5.70 -0.94
CA ALA A 49 0.28 -5.84 -1.77
C ALA A 49 -0.69 -6.87 -1.21
N THR A 50 -0.18 -8.04 -0.79
CA THR A 50 -0.98 -9.07 -0.11
C THR A 50 -1.58 -8.51 1.17
N TRP A 51 -0.79 -7.81 1.98
CA TRP A 51 -1.29 -7.16 3.20
C TRP A 51 -2.37 -6.11 2.92
N LEU A 52 -2.24 -5.30 1.86
CA LEU A 52 -3.27 -4.33 1.46
C LEU A 52 -4.57 -5.05 1.11
N LYS A 53 -4.52 -6.14 0.33
CA LYS A 53 -5.69 -6.95 -0.02
C LYS A 53 -6.39 -7.55 1.20
N GLU A 54 -5.63 -7.98 2.20
CA GLU A 54 -6.17 -8.55 3.44
C GLU A 54 -6.85 -7.51 4.34
N ASN A 55 -6.41 -6.25 4.30
CA ASN A 55 -6.84 -5.22 5.26
C ASN A 55 -7.78 -4.16 4.66
N LEU A 56 -7.77 -3.98 3.34
CA LEU A 56 -8.67 -3.08 2.61
C LEU A 56 -9.80 -3.89 1.96
N THR A 57 -10.56 -4.64 2.76
CA THR A 57 -11.58 -5.59 2.28
C THR A 57 -12.73 -4.94 1.51
N ASP A 58 -12.95 -3.65 1.73
CA ASP A 58 -13.97 -2.85 1.03
C ASP A 58 -13.48 -2.32 -0.33
N TYR A 59 -12.20 -2.55 -0.67
CA TYR A 59 -11.58 -2.08 -1.90
C TYR A 59 -11.13 -3.25 -2.77
N TYR A 60 -11.20 -3.05 -4.08
CA TYR A 60 -10.50 -3.85 -5.06
C TYR A 60 -9.08 -3.31 -5.26
N VAL A 61 -8.07 -4.10 -4.91
CA VAL A 61 -6.65 -3.71 -4.98
C VAL A 61 -6.03 -4.25 -6.28
N LEU A 62 -5.65 -3.33 -7.17
CA LEU A 62 -5.08 -3.60 -8.49
C LEU A 62 -3.66 -3.01 -8.62
N GLY A 63 -2.72 -3.83 -9.10
CA GLY A 63 -1.34 -3.42 -9.35
C GLY A 63 -0.50 -4.61 -9.83
N CYS A 64 0.67 -4.31 -10.41
CA CYS A 64 1.66 -5.29 -10.81
C CYS A 64 3.07 -4.70 -10.61
N GLY A 65 4.08 -5.56 -10.46
CA GLY A 65 5.48 -5.15 -10.36
C GLY A 65 5.92 -4.34 -11.57
N ARG A 66 6.96 -3.54 -11.40
CA ARG A 66 7.58 -2.71 -12.44
C ARG A 66 8.70 -3.43 -13.20
N ASP A 67 9.20 -4.55 -12.70
CA ASP A 67 10.21 -5.36 -13.38
C ASP A 67 9.63 -6.05 -14.62
N GLU A 68 10.52 -6.68 -15.40
CA GLU A 68 10.15 -7.36 -16.65
C GLU A 68 9.15 -8.51 -16.46
N ASN A 69 9.12 -9.10 -15.25
CA ASN A 69 8.25 -10.22 -14.90
C ASN A 69 6.96 -9.78 -14.19
N LEU A 70 6.82 -8.48 -13.88
CA LEU A 70 5.70 -7.89 -13.15
C LEU A 70 5.54 -8.40 -11.70
N GLU A 71 6.65 -8.74 -11.04
CA GLU A 71 6.71 -9.38 -9.72
C GLU A 71 7.34 -8.51 -8.61
N ASP A 72 8.01 -7.40 -8.91
CA ASP A 72 8.70 -6.58 -7.91
C ASP A 72 7.82 -5.46 -7.27
N GLU A 73 8.44 -4.33 -6.90
CA GLU A 73 7.76 -3.13 -6.40
C GLU A 73 6.69 -2.61 -7.39
N GLN A 74 5.47 -2.40 -6.90
CA GLN A 74 4.33 -1.97 -7.70
C GLN A 74 3.82 -0.57 -7.32
N THR A 75 3.24 0.09 -8.32
CA THR A 75 2.24 1.15 -8.10
C THR A 75 0.88 0.49 -8.03
N THR A 76 0.07 0.81 -7.02
CA THR A 76 -1.17 0.08 -6.72
C THR A 76 -2.33 1.04 -6.59
N ILE A 77 -3.48 0.69 -7.16
CA ILE A 77 -4.73 1.44 -6.97
C ILE A 77 -5.69 0.57 -6.15
N ALA A 78 -6.35 1.17 -5.16
CA ALA A 78 -7.44 0.57 -4.41
C ALA A 78 -8.71 1.43 -4.60
N PHE A 79 -9.83 0.82 -4.99
CA PHE A 79 -11.11 1.50 -5.25
C PHE A 79 -12.32 0.60 -4.95
#